data_AF-A0A7V9Q344-F1
#
_entry.id   AF-A0A7V9Q344-F1
#
_cell.length_a   1.000
_cell.length_b   1.000
_cell.length_c   1.000
_cell.angle_alpha   90.00
_cell.angle_beta   90.00
_cell.angle_gamma   90.00
#
_symmetry.space_group_name_H-M   'P 1'
#
loop_
_entity.id
_entity.type
_entity.pdbx_description
1 polymer ?
#
loop_
_entity_poly.entity_id
_entity_poly.type
_entity_poly.pdbx_seq_one_letter_code
_entity_poly.pdbx_strand_id
1 'polypeptide(L)' 'MPAARSPFQYAVLRVVPRIERGEFFNAGVVLFCRPRRFLRARVELDSRRLEALAPDVDAADLSAHLRGLVAVAAG' A
#
# COMPACT_ATOMS: atom_id res chain seq x y z
N MET A 1 -14.54 6.16 -28.65
CA MET A 1 -14.65 7.28 -27.69
C MET A 1 -13.89 6.92 -26.42
N PRO A 2 -13.03 7.79 -25.87
CA PRO A 2 -12.39 7.52 -24.58
C PRO A 2 -13.47 7.44 -23.49
N ALA A 3 -13.31 6.52 -22.55
CA ALA A 3 -14.24 6.38 -21.43
C ALA A 3 -14.33 7.70 -20.64
N ALA A 4 -15.54 8.07 -20.19
CA ALA A 4 -15.75 9.25 -19.37
C ALA A 4 -14.84 9.21 -18.11
N ARG A 5 -14.11 10.30 -17.87
CA ARG A 5 -13.26 10.46 -16.68
C ARG A 5 -14.13 10.51 -15.42
N SER A 6 -13.69 9.88 -14.34
CA SER A 6 -14.38 9.90 -13.04
C SER A 6 -13.44 10.41 -11.96
N PRO A 7 -13.88 11.29 -11.05
CA PRO A 7 -13.08 11.68 -9.91
C PRO A 7 -12.80 10.47 -9.02
N PHE A 8 -11.59 10.40 -8.48
CA PHE A 8 -11.15 9.39 -7.55
C PHE A 8 -10.28 10.02 -6.46
N GLN A 9 -10.18 9.35 -5.33
CA GLN A 9 -9.25 9.64 -4.26
C GLN A 9 -8.31 8.46 -4.09
N TYR A 10 -7.09 8.73 -3.65
CA TYR A 10 -6.15 7.68 -3.35
C TYR A 10 -5.33 8.02 -2.10
N ALA A 11 -4.88 6.97 -1.42
CA ALA A 11 -3.95 7.06 -0.31
C ALA A 11 -2.75 6.15 -0.59
N VAL A 12 -1.54 6.66 -0.41
CA VAL A 12 -0.32 5.87 -0.54
C VAL A 12 -0.05 5.17 0.79
N LEU A 13 0.18 3.87 0.74
CA LEU A 13 0.61 3.07 1.88
C LEU A 13 2.13 3.14 1.96
N ARG A 14 2.66 3.55 3.10
CA ARG A 14 4.09 3.66 3.35
C ARG A 14 4.50 2.72 4.48
N VAL A 15 5.60 2.02 4.27
CA VAL A 15 6.30 1.28 5.32
C VAL A 15 7.28 2.26 5.95
N VAL A 16 7.18 2.40 7.27
CA VAL A 16 8.07 3.20 8.12
C VAL A 16 8.72 2.21 9.09
N PRO A 17 9.84 1.57 8.71
CA PRO A 17 10.37 0.46 9.47
C PRO A 17 11.03 0.91 10.78
N ARG A 18 11.51 2.16 10.86
CA ARG A 18 12.08 2.79 12.06
C ARG A 18 11.64 4.25 12.13
N ILE A 19 10.79 4.57 13.10
CA ILE A 19 10.15 5.89 13.20
C ILE A 19 11.18 6.98 13.54
N GLU A 20 12.15 6.64 14.39
CA GLU A 20 13.16 7.57 14.92
C GLU A 20 14.09 8.08 13.82
N ARG A 21 14.32 7.28 12.77
CA ARG A 21 15.17 7.63 11.62
C ARG A 21 14.41 8.42 10.55
N GLY A 22 13.08 8.48 10.63
CA GLY A 22 12.24 9.19 9.66
C GLY A 22 12.26 8.58 8.26
N GLU A 23 12.72 7.34 8.10
CA GLU A 23 12.83 6.66 6.81
C GLU A 23 11.53 5.97 6.44
N PHE A 24 11.20 6.00 5.15
CA PHE A 24 10.03 5.30 4.65
C PHE A 24 10.15 4.96 3.17
N PHE A 25 9.37 3.98 2.73
CA PHE A 25 9.17 3.70 1.32
C PHE A 25 7.72 3.33 1.04
N ASN A 26 7.27 3.57 -0.19
CA ASN A 26 5.91 3.22 -0.59
C ASN A 26 5.80 1.69 -0.75
N ALA A 27 4.71 1.13 -0.23
CA ALA A 27 4.41 -0.30 -0.30
C ALA A 27 3.03 -0.59 -0.91
N GLY A 28 2.29 0.44 -1.34
CA GLY A 28 1.01 0.26 -1.99
C GLY A 28 0.18 1.52 -2.14
N VAL A 29 -1.03 1.34 -2.63
CA VAL A 29 -2.02 2.39 -2.81
C VAL A 29 -3.43 1.83 -2.55
N VAL A 30 -4.27 2.64 -1.91
CA VAL A 30 -5.72 2.43 -1.85
C VAL A 30 -6.37 3.42 -2.79
N LEU A 31 -7.24 2.95 -3.68
CA LEU A 31 -7.99 3.79 -4.62
C LEU A 31 -9.48 3.68 -4.35
N PHE A 32 -10.11 4.84 -4.20
CA PHE A 32 -11.55 4.98 -4.01
C PHE A 32 -12.14 5.85 -5.12
N CYS A 33 -13.16 5.32 -5.81
CA CYS A 33 -13.92 6.06 -6.83
C CYS A 33 -15.41 5.85 -6.58
N ARG A 34 -16.03 6.83 -5.90
CA ARG A 34 -17.46 6.81 -5.56
C ARG A 34 -18.38 6.67 -6.79
N PRO A 35 -18.18 7.40 -7.91
CA PRO A 35 -19.04 7.28 -9.09
C PRO A 35 -19.05 5.87 -9.70
N ARG A 36 -17.96 5.12 -9.52
CA ARG A 36 -17.80 3.76 -10.06
C ARG A 36 -18.03 2.66 -9.02
N ARG A 37 -18.47 3.02 -7.80
CA ARG A 37 -18.57 2.11 -6.63
C ARG A 37 -17.31 1.25 -6.45
N PHE A 38 -16.15 1.85 -6.68
CA PHE A 38 -14.89 1.13 -6.69
C PHE A 38 -14.07 1.46 -5.44
N LEU A 39 -13.65 0.42 -4.73
CA LEU A 39 -12.64 0.46 -3.67
C LEU A 39 -11.73 -0.74 -3.87
N ARG A 40 -10.43 -0.49 -4.02
CA ARG A 40 -9.40 -1.55 -4.03
C ARG A 40 -8.09 -1.01 -3.47
N ALA A 41 -7.30 -1.91 -2.88
CA ALA A 41 -5.91 -1.66 -2.58
C ALA A 41 -5.01 -2.57 -3.41
N ARG A 42 -3.83 -2.07 -3.76
CA ARG A 42 -2.74 -2.85 -4.34
C ARG A 42 -1.49 -2.59 -3.51
N VAL A 43 -0.77 -3.65 -3.19
CA VAL A 43 0.42 -3.60 -2.36
C VAL A 43 1.55 -4.37 -3.03
N GLU A 44 2.76 -3.89 -2.85
CA GLU A 44 3.99 -4.52 -3.31
C GLU A 44 5.08 -4.16 -2.30
N LEU A 45 5.65 -5.16 -1.65
CA LEU A 45 6.72 -4.97 -0.67
C LEU A 45 8.07 -5.19 -1.36
N ASP A 46 8.88 -4.14 -1.43
CA ASP A 46 10.28 -4.25 -1.86
C ASP A 46 11.13 -4.83 -0.72
N SER A 47 11.31 -6.14 -0.74
CA SER A 47 12.07 -6.86 0.29
C SER A 47 13.52 -6.39 0.39
N ARG A 48 14.14 -5.97 -0.72
CA ARG A 48 15.52 -5.48 -0.73
C ARG A 48 15.65 -4.14 -0.02
N ARG A 49 14.68 -3.24 -0.21
CA ARG A 49 14.63 -1.97 0.55
C ARG A 49 14.38 -2.21 2.03
N LEU A 50 13.47 -3.14 2.36
CA LEU A 50 13.21 -3.47 3.76
C LEU A 50 14.48 -3.99 4.44
N GLU A 51 15.18 -4.93 3.80
CA GLU A 51 16.43 -5.50 4.32
C GLU A 51 17.52 -4.43 4.50
N ALA A 52 17.64 -3.48 3.55
CA ALA A 52 18.62 -2.40 3.65
C ALA A 52 18.30 -1.38 4.75
N LEU A 53 17.02 -1.09 5.02
CA LEU A 53 16.59 -0.08 5.98
C LEU A 53 16.41 -0.64 7.40
N ALA A 54 15.93 -1.87 7.51
CA ALA A 54 15.64 -2.55 8.78
C ALA A 54 15.71 -4.09 8.59
N PRO A 55 16.93 -4.66 8.60
CA PRO A 55 17.14 -6.10 8.40
C PRO A 55 16.55 -6.98 9.52
N ASP A 56 16.19 -6.36 10.65
CA ASP A 56 15.54 -7.00 11.80
C ASP A 56 14.01 -7.11 11.67
N VAL A 57 13.41 -6.51 10.64
CA VAL A 57 11.96 -6.58 10.38
C VAL A 57 11.62 -7.79 9.52
N ASP A 58 10.68 -8.61 9.97
CA ASP A 58 10.19 -9.75 9.21
C ASP A 58 9.34 -9.31 8.01
N ALA A 59 9.85 -9.58 6.81
CA ALA A 59 9.20 -9.26 5.54
C ALA A 59 7.90 -10.06 5.31
N ALA A 60 7.82 -11.29 5.82
CA ALA A 60 6.66 -12.15 5.69
C ALA A 60 5.49 -11.62 6.53
N ASP A 61 5.77 -11.22 7.77
CA ASP A 61 4.78 -10.59 8.64
C ASP A 61 4.27 -9.28 8.06
N LEU A 62 5.18 -8.41 7.58
CA LEU A 62 4.78 -7.16 6.94
C LEU A 62 3.93 -7.39 5.68
N SER A 63 4.31 -8.40 4.88
CA SER A 63 3.52 -8.81 3.71
C SER A 63 2.12 -9.30 4.10
N ALA A 64 1.98 -10.03 5.20
CA ALA A 64 0.69 -10.49 5.71
C ALA A 64 -0.21 -9.30 6.10
N HIS A 65 0.33 -8.30 6.80
CA HIS A 65 -0.40 -7.07 7.14
C HIS A 65 -0.86 -6.30 5.89
N LEU A 66 0.04 -6.13 4.91
CA LEU A 66 -0.30 -5.47 3.64
C LEU A 66 -1.40 -6.23 2.87
N ARG A 67 -1.37 -7.56 2.86
CA ARG A 67 -2.44 -8.39 2.26
C ARG A 67 -3.77 -8.24 3.01
N GLY A 68 -3.73 -8.08 4.33
CA GLY A 68 -4.92 -7.76 5.14
C GLY A 68 -5.60 -6.48 4.66
N LEU A 69 -4.84 -5.42 4.39
CA LEU A 69 -5.38 -4.17 3.83
C LEU A 69 -6.04 -4.37 2.45
N VAL A 70 -5.46 -5.24 1.61
CA VAL A 70 -6.05 -5.61 0.32
C VAL A 70 -7.37 -6.34 0.50
N ALA A 71 -7.44 -7.29 1.45
CA ALA A 71 -8.67 -8.03 1.74
C ALA A 71 -9.77 -7.09 2.25
N VAL A 72 -9.47 -6.20 3.20
CA VAL A 72 -10.44 -5.21 3.70
C VAL A 72 -10.96 -4.31 2.57
N ALA A 73 -10.09 -3.86 1.66
CA ALA A 73 -10.52 -3.07 0.51
C ALA A 73 -11.27 -3.90 -0.55
N ALA A 74 -11.15 -5.23 -0.53
CA ALA A 74 -11.85 -6.11 -1.46
C ALA A 74 -13.34 -6.26 -1.13
N GLY A 75 -13.71 -6.06 0.16
CA GLY A 75 -15.01 -6.42 0.73
C GLY A 75 -15.03 -7.86 1.22
#